data_AF-A0A433QY88-F1
#
_entry.id   AF-A0A433QY88-F1
#
_cell.length_a   1.000
_cell.length_b   1.000
_cell.length_c   1.000
_cell.angle_alpha   90.00
_cell.angle_beta   90.00
_cell.angle_gamma   90.00
#
_symmetry.space_group_name_H-M   'P 1'
#
loop_
_entity.id
_entity.type
_entity.pdbx_description
1 polymer ?
#
loop_
_entity_poly.entity_id
_entity_poly.type
_entity_poly.pdbx_seq_one_letter_code
_entity_poly.pdbx_strand_id
1 'polypeptide(L)'
;MRTANFIFALSLLFLILSVPNVNGECSRYWSGTAPFCAGSCPEGYTEITRSSCGDGACCWTGYKVLCEKCIDLSNAQFVFM
;
A
#
# COMPACT_ATOMS: atom_id res chain seq x y z
N MET A 1 -33.93 19.83 -23.88
CA MET A 1 -34.09 19.62 -22.42
C MET A 1 -33.99 18.14 -22.01
N ARG A 2 -34.60 17.19 -22.73
CA ARG A 2 -34.54 15.74 -22.39
C ARG A 2 -33.18 15.05 -22.59
N THR A 3 -32.35 15.55 -23.50
CA THR A 3 -31.02 14.98 -23.82
C THR A 3 -29.95 15.29 -22.77
N ALA A 4 -30.02 16.45 -22.10
CA ALA A 4 -29.07 16.85 -21.07
C ALA A 4 -29.11 15.89 -19.87
N ASN A 5 -30.30 15.51 -19.41
CA ASN A 5 -30.47 14.57 -18.30
C ASN A 5 -29.88 13.17 -18.60
N PHE A 6 -29.94 12.74 -19.86
CA PHE A 6 -29.37 11.45 -20.29
C PHE A 6 -27.84 11.49 -20.36
N ILE A 7 -27.29 12.61 -20.85
CA ILE A 7 -25.84 12.83 -20.92
C ILE A 7 -25.24 12.92 -19.50
N PHE A 8 -25.92 13.58 -18.56
CA PHE A 8 -25.53 13.62 -17.15
C PHE A 8 -25.57 12.24 -16.49
N ALA A 9 -26.59 11.43 -16.79
CA ALA A 9 -26.67 10.06 -16.28
C ALA A 9 -25.53 9.17 -16.81
N LEU A 10 -25.18 9.30 -18.10
CA LEU A 10 -24.09 8.55 -18.71
C LEU A 10 -22.72 8.97 -18.16
N SER A 11 -22.49 10.27 -17.96
CA SER A 11 -21.23 10.78 -17.41
C SER A 11 -21.06 10.38 -15.95
N LEU A 12 -22.13 10.42 -15.14
CA LEU A 12 -22.14 9.90 -13.78
C LEU A 12 -21.83 8.41 -13.76
N LEU A 13 -22.48 7.60 -14.60
CA LEU A 13 -22.25 6.15 -14.68
C LEU A 13 -20.78 5.80 -15.04
N PHE A 14 -20.17 6.58 -15.94
CA PHE A 14 -18.75 6.41 -16.32
C PHE A 14 -17.79 6.74 -15.16
N LEU A 15 -18.16 7.68 -14.29
CA LEU A 15 -17.40 8.02 -13.08
C LEU A 15 -17.48 6.91 -12.03
N ILE A 16 -18.64 6.27 -11.83
CA ILE A 16 -18.78 5.21 -10.82
C ILE A 16 -18.04 3.93 -11.24
N LEU A 17 -18.04 3.60 -12.54
CA LEU A 17 -17.34 2.42 -13.08
C LEU A 17 -15.81 2.55 -13.08
N SER A 18 -15.28 3.77 -12.95
CA SER A 18 -13.84 4.03 -12.93
C SER A 18 -13.24 4.14 -11.51
N VAL A 19 -14.06 4.05 -10.45
CA VAL A 19 -13.55 4.06 -9.07
C VAL A 19 -12.88 2.71 -8.77
N PRO A 20 -11.57 2.66 -8.47
CA PRO A 20 -10.94 1.45 -7.98
C PRO A 20 -11.45 1.11 -6.58
N ASN A 21 -11.85 -0.14 -6.36
CA ASN A 21 -12.20 -0.66 -5.04
C ASN A 21 -10.90 -0.87 -4.24
N VAL A 22 -10.56 0.10 -3.38
CA VAL A 22 -9.36 0.01 -2.52
C VAL A 22 -9.74 -0.56 -1.15
N ASN A 23 -9.56 -1.87 -1.02
CA ASN A 23 -9.79 -2.58 0.24
C ASN A 23 -8.48 -2.56 1.03
N GLY A 24 -8.28 -1.48 1.78
CA GLY A 24 -7.07 -1.25 2.58
C GLY A 24 -5.91 -0.65 1.77
N GLU A 25 -5.18 0.29 2.37
CA GLU A 25 -3.94 0.84 1.82
C GLU A 25 -2.76 0.30 2.62
N CYS A 26 -1.87 -0.44 1.96
CA CYS A 26 -0.67 -1.00 2.57
C CYS A 26 0.58 -0.27 2.08
N SER A 27 1.36 0.26 3.01
CA SER A 27 2.67 0.84 2.75
C SER A 27 3.77 -0.19 2.99
N ARG A 28 4.69 -0.33 2.03
CA ARG A 28 5.77 -1.31 2.03
C ARG A 28 7.11 -0.68 1.74
N TYR A 29 8.15 -1.06 2.48
CA TYR A 29 9.53 -0.66 2.20
C TYR A 29 10.55 -1.71 2.66
N TRP A 30 11.72 -1.72 2.02
CA TRP A 30 12.85 -2.55 2.46
C TRP A 30 13.67 -1.81 3.52
N SER A 31 13.84 -2.46 4.68
CA SER A 31 14.69 -2.00 5.78
C SER A 31 16.06 -2.69 5.73
N GLY A 32 17.12 -1.92 5.94
CA GLY A 32 18.52 -2.36 5.91
C GLY A 32 19.29 -1.81 4.69
N THR A 33 20.49 -1.29 4.93
CA THR A 33 21.31 -0.63 3.90
C THR A 33 22.49 -1.52 3.52
N ALA A 34 22.67 -1.74 2.21
CA ALA A 34 23.84 -2.44 1.70
C ALA A 34 25.10 -1.56 1.88
N PRO A 35 26.31 -2.15 2.04
CA PRO A 35 26.63 -3.57 1.89
C PRO A 35 26.55 -4.40 3.19
N PHE A 36 26.37 -3.79 4.37
CA PHE A 36 26.28 -4.52 5.64
C PHE A 36 24.85 -4.43 6.17
N CYS A 37 24.00 -5.44 5.92
CA CYS A 37 22.58 -5.30 6.20
C CYS A 37 22.16 -6.01 7.48
N ALA A 38 21.63 -5.26 8.43
CA ALA A 38 20.90 -5.76 9.59
C ALA A 38 19.50 -5.11 9.59
N GLY A 39 18.67 -5.45 8.60
CA GLY A 39 17.33 -4.90 8.48
C GLY A 39 16.41 -5.36 9.61
N SER A 40 15.52 -4.48 10.05
CA SER A 40 14.45 -4.80 11.00
C SER A 40 13.24 -3.90 10.79
N CYS A 41 12.04 -4.40 11.07
CA CYS A 41 10.83 -3.61 11.04
C CYS A 41 10.60 -2.89 12.38
N PRO A 42 10.27 -1.59 12.37
CA PRO A 42 9.91 -0.86 13.57
C PRO A 42 8.53 -1.29 14.09
N GLU A 43 8.18 -0.88 15.29
CA GLU A 43 6.87 -1.19 15.88
C GLU A 43 5.71 -0.72 14.99
N GLY A 44 4.68 -1.57 14.90
CA GLY A 44 3.52 -1.32 14.04
C GLY A 44 3.75 -1.63 12.55
N TYR A 45 4.91 -2.18 12.17
CA TYR A 45 5.14 -2.79 10.87
C TYR A 45 5.31 -4.31 11.03
N THR A 46 4.77 -5.04 10.06
CA THR A 46 4.91 -6.49 9.96
C THR A 46 6.04 -6.82 9.01
N GLU A 47 6.89 -7.76 9.43
CA GLU A 47 7.88 -8.37 8.55
C GLU A 47 7.20 -9.34 7.59
N ILE A 48 7.30 -9.06 6.29
CA ILE A 48 6.72 -9.91 5.25
C ILE A 48 7.72 -10.91 4.69
N THR A 49 8.96 -10.47 4.46
CA THR A 49 10.01 -11.33 3.93
C THR A 49 11.39 -10.75 4.20
N ARG A 50 12.42 -11.57 3.97
CA ARG A 50 13.83 -11.20 4.09
C ARG A 50 14.54 -11.51 2.78
N SER A 51 15.45 -10.63 2.36
CA SER A 51 16.23 -10.82 1.15
C SER A 51 17.62 -10.24 1.31
N SER A 52 18.62 -10.89 0.70
CA SER A 52 19.99 -10.38 0.65
C SER A 52 20.12 -9.18 -0.27
N CYS A 53 19.22 -8.96 -1.23
CA CYS A 53 19.32 -7.84 -2.18
C CYS A 53 18.08 -6.94 -2.22
N GLY A 54 16.90 -7.41 -1.77
CA GLY A 54 15.69 -6.62 -1.53
C GLY A 54 15.30 -5.59 -2.60
N ASP A 55 15.88 -4.40 -2.48
CA ASP A 55 15.74 -3.20 -3.33
C ASP A 55 16.71 -3.15 -4.54
N GLY A 56 17.47 -4.22 -4.79
CA GLY A 56 18.45 -4.35 -5.87
C GLY A 56 19.91 -4.22 -5.42
N ALA A 57 20.18 -3.67 -4.23
CA ALA A 57 21.51 -3.58 -3.66
C ALA A 57 21.79 -4.75 -2.70
N CYS A 58 22.83 -5.54 -2.96
CA CYS A 58 23.10 -6.75 -2.18
C CYS A 58 23.94 -6.52 -0.92
N CYS A 59 23.57 -7.23 0.13
CA CYS A 59 24.26 -7.32 1.41
C CYS A 59 25.39 -8.36 1.31
N TRP A 60 26.59 -7.99 1.74
CA TRP A 60 27.71 -8.91 1.94
C TRP A 60 27.51 -9.75 3.20
N THR A 61 26.91 -9.15 4.22
CA THR A 61 26.58 -9.81 5.50
C THR A 61 25.18 -9.40 5.95
N GLY A 62 24.46 -10.37 6.52
CA GLY A 62 23.08 -10.22 6.99
C GLY A 62 22.03 -10.12 5.87
N TYR A 63 20.88 -9.50 6.15
CA TYR A 63 19.73 -9.43 5.25
C TYR A 63 18.94 -8.13 5.40
N LYS A 64 18.22 -7.77 4.33
CA LYS A 64 17.18 -6.75 4.34
C LYS A 64 15.85 -7.38 4.71
N VAL A 65 14.96 -6.57 5.26
CA VAL A 65 13.63 -7.00 5.71
C VAL A 65 12.58 -6.16 4.99
N LEU A 66 11.60 -6.82 4.38
CA LEU A 66 10.46 -6.15 3.77
C LEU A 66 9.42 -5.88 4.85
N CYS A 67 9.25 -4.61 5.18
CA CYS A 67 8.30 -4.15 6.19
C CYS A 67 7.03 -3.68 5.52
N GLU A 68 5.89 -4.02 6.11
CA GLU A 68 4.56 -3.65 5.63
C GLU A 68 3.70 -3.12 6.76
N LYS A 69 2.94 -2.07 6.47
CA LYS A 69 1.92 -1.54 7.37
C LYS A 69 0.67 -1.24 6.57
N CYS A 70 -0.40 -1.95 6.91
CA CYS A 70 -1.71 -1.74 6.32
C CYS A 70 -2.55 -0.84 7.21
N ILE A 71 -3.18 0.16 6.61
CA ILE A 71 -4.35 0.82 7.17
C ILE A 71 -5.56 0.02 6.67
N ASP A 72 -6.20 -0.71 7.57
CA ASP A 72 -7.50 -1.30 7.32
C ASP A 72 -8.55 -0.18 7.33
N LEU A 73 -8.99 0.24 6.14
CA LEU A 73 -10.08 1.22 6.01
C LEU A 73 -11.42 0.69 6.52
N SER A 74 -11.52 -0.61 6.79
CA SER A 74 -12.63 -1.22 7.53
C SER A 74 -12.65 -0.85 9.03
N ASN A 75 -11.54 -0.35 9.59
CA ASN A 75 -11.41 0.12 10.97
C ASN A 75 -11.39 1.67 11.07
N ALA A 76 -11.20 2.39 9.96
CA ALA A 76 -11.25 3.85 9.92
C ALA A 76 -12.66 4.43 10.11
N GLN A 77 -13.71 3.62 9.92
CA GLN A 77 -15.10 4.04 10.19
C GLN A 77 -15.42 4.18 11.70
N PHE A 78 -14.55 3.67 12.59
CA PHE A 78 -14.81 3.63 14.05
C PHE A 78 -14.04 4.69 14.87
N VAL A 79 -13.33 5.63 14.24
CA VAL A 79 -12.64 6.75 14.95
C VAL A 79 -13.44 8.06 14.89
N PHE A 80 -14.67 8.02 14.37
CA PHE A 80 -15.70 9.04 14.60
C PHE A 80 -16.73 8.49 15.60
N MET A 81 -16.35 8.34 16.87
CA MET A 81 -17.31 8.23 17.98
C MET A 81 -16.87 9.11 19.14
#